data_AF-A0A9P7V667-F1
#
_entry.id   AF-A0A9P7V667-F1
#
_cell.length_a   1.000
_cell.length_b   1.000
_cell.length_c   1.000
_cell.angle_alpha   90.00
_cell.angle_beta   90.00
_cell.angle_gamma   90.00
#
_symmetry.space_group_name_H-M   'P 1'
#
loop_
_entity.id
_entity.type
_entity.pdbx_description
1 polymer ?
#
loop_
_entity_poly.entity_id
_entity_poly.type
_entity_poly.pdbx_seq_one_letter_code
_entity_poly.pdbx_strand_id
1 'polypeptide(L)'
;MNIVYDRAIFHRFNNLPQVRELKQRLETPSNETDYLFTILRNDHLNGVPSSEYRLELVVENQRGMKVLGIPLYSGKTLIPKMDPTNFQQLSGDNLYLLGDLSQFPLSDFGWEWTWPEWYVLMASDVDEEGWVYSRLFFASKHWKGKHYMGHFIRRRVWIRLRNKVPATGDVKDEIGGQLTVNA
;
A
#
# COMPACT_ATOMS: atom_id res chain seq x y z
N MET A 1 9.35 -9.05 9.07
CA MET A 1 8.58 -9.06 7.81
C MET A 1 9.51 -9.22 6.60
N ASN A 2 9.13 -10.01 5.58
CA ASN A 2 9.83 -10.04 4.31
C ASN A 2 9.44 -8.82 3.47
N ILE A 3 10.41 -8.18 2.82
CA ILE A 3 10.17 -7.00 2.00
C ILE A 3 10.33 -7.39 0.53
N VAL A 4 9.32 -7.10 -0.29
CA VAL A 4 9.35 -7.40 -1.72
C VAL A 4 9.39 -6.10 -2.54
N TYR A 5 10.45 -5.93 -3.32
CA TYR A 5 10.63 -4.81 -4.24
C TYR A 5 10.34 -5.27 -5.68
N ASP A 6 9.07 -5.28 -6.10
CA ASP A 6 8.67 -5.75 -7.43
C ASP A 6 8.32 -4.58 -8.36
N ARG A 7 9.25 -4.20 -9.25
CA ARG A 7 9.00 -3.21 -10.32
C ARG A 7 8.04 -3.73 -11.40
N ALA A 8 7.84 -5.04 -11.48
CA ALA A 8 6.94 -5.68 -12.42
C ALA A 8 5.56 -6.02 -11.82
N ILE A 9 5.23 -5.49 -10.63
CA ILE A 9 3.96 -5.76 -9.94
C ILE A 9 2.73 -5.48 -10.83
N PHE A 10 2.77 -4.38 -11.59
CA PHE A 10 1.69 -4.01 -12.51
C PHE A 10 1.61 -4.89 -13.76
N HIS A 11 2.72 -5.53 -14.16
CA HIS A 11 2.71 -6.51 -15.24
C HIS A 11 2.18 -7.86 -14.73
N ARG A 12 2.67 -8.31 -13.56
CA ARG A 12 2.30 -9.59 -12.94
C ARG A 12 0.81 -9.70 -12.64
N PHE A 13 0.22 -8.62 -12.14
CA PHE A 13 -1.18 -8.58 -11.71
C PHE A 13 -2.07 -7.74 -12.62
N ASN A 14 -1.67 -7.58 -13.90
CA ASN A 14 -2.41 -6.78 -14.88
C ASN A 14 -3.81 -7.33 -15.18
N ASN A 15 -4.12 -8.57 -14.79
CA ASN A 15 -5.46 -9.15 -14.91
C ASN A 15 -6.46 -8.57 -13.89
N LEU A 16 -5.99 -7.96 -12.80
CA LEU A 16 -6.85 -7.40 -11.76
C LEU A 16 -7.26 -5.95 -12.09
N PRO A 17 -8.57 -5.62 -12.14
CA PRO A 17 -9.05 -4.29 -12.46
C PRO A 17 -8.46 -3.19 -11.57
N GLN A 18 -8.33 -3.45 -10.27
CA GLN A 18 -7.81 -2.50 -9.28
C GLN A 18 -6.33 -2.17 -9.55
N VAL A 19 -5.54 -3.17 -9.94
CA VAL A 19 -4.11 -2.99 -10.28
C VAL A 19 -3.97 -2.21 -11.57
N ARG A 20 -4.80 -2.50 -12.58
CA ARG A 20 -4.85 -1.75 -13.83
C ARG A 20 -5.21 -0.28 -13.62
N GLU A 21 -6.22 -0.02 -12.81
CA GLU A 21 -6.66 1.34 -12.48
C GLU A 21 -5.53 2.10 -11.77
N LEU A 22 -4.92 1.49 -10.75
CA LEU A 22 -3.78 2.08 -10.06
C LEU A 22 -2.63 2.38 -11.03
N LYS A 23 -2.27 1.44 -11.91
CA LYS A 23 -1.25 1.64 -12.94
C LYS A 23 -1.56 2.86 -13.82
N GLN A 24 -2.77 2.93 -14.37
CA GLN A 24 -3.18 4.02 -15.26
C GLN A 24 -3.12 5.39 -14.58
N ARG A 25 -3.50 5.45 -13.30
CA ARG A 25 -3.41 6.68 -12.51
C ARG A 25 -1.95 7.10 -12.30
N LEU A 26 -1.08 6.16 -11.95
CA LEU A 26 0.35 6.43 -11.73
C LEU A 26 1.09 6.86 -13.00
N GLU A 27 0.64 6.43 -14.18
CA GLU A 27 1.19 6.82 -15.49
C GLU A 27 0.70 8.18 -15.98
N THR A 28 -0.31 8.77 -15.33
CA THR A 28 -0.84 10.07 -15.74
C THR A 28 0.21 11.17 -15.50
N PRO A 29 0.51 12.05 -16.47
CA PRO A 29 1.54 13.08 -16.28
C PRO A 29 1.14 14.11 -15.22
N SER A 30 2.08 14.50 -14.36
CA SER A 30 1.89 15.60 -13.43
C SER A 30 3.18 16.36 -13.17
N ASN A 31 3.03 17.67 -12.98
CA ASN A 31 4.11 18.56 -12.63
C ASN A 31 4.37 18.61 -11.12
N GLU A 32 3.55 17.91 -10.31
CA GLU A 32 3.75 17.84 -8.87
C GLU A 32 4.84 16.84 -8.49
N THR A 33 5.79 17.27 -7.67
CA THR A 33 6.81 16.38 -7.13
C THR A 33 6.27 15.44 -6.04
N ASP A 34 5.08 15.72 -5.51
CA ASP A 34 4.38 14.82 -4.60
C ASP A 34 3.29 13.96 -5.27
N TYR A 35 3.38 13.81 -6.58
CA TYR A 35 2.26 13.31 -7.36
C TYR A 35 1.77 11.92 -6.95
N LEU A 36 2.68 11.02 -6.55
CA LEU A 36 2.33 9.69 -6.06
C LEU A 36 1.30 9.80 -4.92
N PHE A 37 1.58 10.62 -3.91
CA PHE A 37 0.71 10.75 -2.75
C PHE A 37 -0.53 11.58 -3.04
N THR A 38 -0.46 12.55 -3.97
CA THR A 38 -1.64 13.29 -4.44
C THR A 38 -2.66 12.37 -5.10
N ILE A 39 -2.23 11.49 -6.02
CA ILE A 39 -3.14 10.52 -6.66
C ILE A 39 -3.73 9.58 -5.64
N LEU A 40 -2.85 8.97 -4.84
CA LEU A 40 -3.21 7.91 -3.91
C LEU A 40 -4.13 8.40 -2.77
N ARG A 41 -4.06 9.70 -2.40
CA ARG A 41 -4.97 10.29 -1.40
C ARG A 41 -6.41 10.44 -1.87
N ASN A 42 -6.60 10.66 -3.16
CA ASN A 42 -7.92 10.88 -3.75
C ASN A 42 -8.60 9.55 -4.12
N ASP A 43 -8.12 8.43 -3.59
CA ASP A 43 -8.49 7.14 -4.13
C ASP A 43 -9.79 6.56 -3.60
N HIS A 44 -10.70 6.44 -4.55
CA HIS A 44 -11.75 5.46 -4.59
C HIS A 44 -11.27 4.15 -5.26
N LEU A 45 -10.00 3.70 -5.13
CA LEU A 45 -9.56 2.39 -5.69
C LEU A 45 -10.43 1.22 -5.20
N ASN A 46 -11.03 1.40 -4.03
CA ASN A 46 -11.94 0.46 -3.39
C ASN A 46 -13.42 0.86 -3.57
N GLY A 47 -13.71 1.85 -4.43
CA GLY A 47 -15.00 2.50 -4.66
C GLY A 47 -16.04 1.66 -5.41
N VAL A 48 -15.73 0.40 -5.69
CA VAL A 48 -16.72 -0.60 -6.09
C VAL A 48 -17.01 -1.49 -4.87
N PRO A 49 -18.13 -1.26 -4.14
CA PRO A 49 -18.47 -2.01 -2.94
C PRO A 49 -18.55 -3.53 -3.15
N SER A 50 -18.81 -3.97 -4.39
CA SER A 50 -18.97 -5.37 -4.80
C SER A 50 -17.71 -6.01 -5.40
N SER A 51 -16.56 -5.33 -5.42
CA SER A 51 -15.33 -5.94 -5.94
C SER A 51 -14.83 -7.04 -4.99
N GLU A 52 -14.58 -8.23 -5.54
CA GLU A 52 -14.01 -9.37 -4.81
C GLU A 52 -12.60 -9.04 -4.27
N TYR A 53 -11.85 -8.17 -4.95
CA TYR A 53 -10.48 -7.81 -4.59
C TYR A 53 -10.36 -6.33 -4.20
N ARG A 54 -9.49 -6.03 -3.24
CA ARG A 54 -9.16 -4.66 -2.80
C ARG A 54 -7.67 -4.50 -2.56
N LEU A 55 -7.15 -3.34 -2.95
CA LEU A 55 -5.77 -2.95 -2.65
C LEU A 55 -5.74 -2.20 -1.32
N GLU A 56 -4.88 -2.68 -0.43
CA GLU A 56 -4.51 -2.00 0.79
C GLU A 56 -3.20 -1.24 0.56
N LEU A 57 -3.18 0.03 0.93
CA LEU A 57 -2.06 0.92 0.71
C LEU A 57 -1.71 1.63 2.01
N VAL A 58 -0.45 1.51 2.43
CA VAL A 58 0.03 2.06 3.70
C VAL A 58 1.28 2.89 3.46
N VAL A 59 1.33 4.07 4.05
CA VAL A 59 2.49 4.95 4.01
C VAL A 59 3.38 4.65 5.22
N GLU A 60 4.66 4.41 4.99
CA GLU A 60 5.67 4.40 6.05
C GLU A 60 6.45 5.71 6.03
N ASN A 61 6.59 6.34 7.20
CA ASN A 61 7.25 7.62 7.40
C ASN A 61 8.46 7.48 8.31
N GLN A 62 9.58 8.12 7.99
CA GLN A 62 10.77 8.13 8.84
C GLN A 62 11.45 9.50 8.84
N ARG A 63 12.06 9.86 9.97
CA ARG A 63 12.92 11.05 10.10
C ARG A 63 14.36 10.60 10.35
N GLY A 64 15.34 11.36 9.90
CA GLY A 64 16.74 10.98 9.99
C GLY A 64 17.65 11.83 9.14
N MET A 65 18.82 11.30 8.81
CA MET A 65 19.74 11.93 7.87
C MET A 65 20.73 10.91 7.33
N LYS A 66 21.36 11.22 6.19
CA LYS A 66 22.48 10.43 5.67
C LYS A 66 23.80 10.99 6.20
N VAL A 67 24.52 10.20 6.99
CA VAL A 67 25.84 10.58 7.56
C VAL A 67 26.91 9.75 6.88
N LEU A 68 27.86 10.40 6.20
CA LEU A 68 28.95 9.73 5.48
C LEU A 68 28.47 8.61 4.53
N GLY A 69 27.32 8.81 3.89
CA GLY A 69 26.72 7.83 2.98
C GLY A 69 25.82 6.78 3.65
N ILE A 70 25.78 6.71 4.98
CA ILE A 70 24.94 5.77 5.73
C ILE A 70 23.57 6.41 6.02
N PRO A 71 22.45 5.84 5.53
CA PRO A 71 21.11 6.37 5.77
C PRO A 71 20.64 6.03 7.19
N LEU A 72 20.71 6.99 8.11
CA LEU A 72 20.27 6.84 9.51
C LEU A 72 18.85 7.39 9.68
N TYR A 73 17.87 6.70 9.11
CA TYR A 73 16.45 7.02 9.24
C TYR A 73 15.72 5.99 10.09
N SER A 74 14.73 6.46 10.86
CA SER A 74 13.90 5.60 11.69
C SER A 74 12.49 6.18 11.85
N GLY A 75 11.51 5.31 12.08
CA GLY A 75 10.20 5.73 12.58
C GLY A 75 10.26 6.19 14.04
N LYS A 76 11.28 5.76 14.80
CA LYS A 76 11.46 6.12 16.22
C LYS A 76 11.97 7.55 16.44
N THR A 77 12.51 8.16 15.39
CA THR A 77 13.03 9.53 15.38
C THR A 77 11.99 10.54 14.91
N LEU A 78 10.77 10.10 14.61
CA LEU A 78 9.64 10.99 14.32
C LEU A 78 9.31 11.81 15.56
N ILE A 79 9.08 13.11 15.36
CA ILE A 79 8.79 14.06 16.43
C ILE A 79 7.31 13.96 16.79
N PRO A 80 6.94 13.53 18.02
CA PRO A 80 5.54 13.39 18.41
C PRO A 80 4.77 14.70 18.21
N LYS A 81 3.52 14.59 17.72
CA LYS A 81 2.60 15.72 17.41
C LYS A 81 3.00 16.60 16.22
N MET A 82 4.27 16.62 15.82
CA MET A 82 4.72 17.39 14.64
C MET A 82 4.79 16.53 13.38
N ASP A 83 5.26 15.29 13.55
CA ASP A 83 5.36 14.32 12.46
C ASP A 83 4.14 13.41 12.42
N PRO A 84 3.82 12.85 11.23
CA PRO A 84 2.94 11.70 11.13
C PRO A 84 3.47 10.50 11.92
N THR A 85 2.62 9.51 12.19
CA THR A 85 3.06 8.23 12.74
C THR A 85 3.93 7.44 11.75
N ASN A 86 4.71 6.48 12.27
CA ASN A 86 5.57 5.62 11.44
C ASN A 86 4.79 4.94 10.30
N PHE A 87 3.54 4.55 10.55
CA PHE A 87 2.63 4.08 9.53
C PHE A 87 1.36 4.93 9.48
N GLN A 88 0.85 5.21 8.29
CA GLN A 88 -0.40 5.93 8.07
C GLN A 88 -1.18 5.31 6.92
N GLN A 89 -2.50 5.43 6.96
CA GLN A 89 -3.31 5.22 5.77
C GLN A 89 -3.03 6.34 4.76
N LEU A 90 -3.33 6.09 3.50
CA LEU A 90 -3.21 7.12 2.46
C LEU A 90 -4.04 8.37 2.75
N SER A 91 -5.21 8.20 3.39
CA SER A 91 -6.07 9.29 3.86
C SER A 91 -5.35 10.28 4.81
N GLY A 92 -4.24 9.85 5.42
CA GLY A 92 -3.52 10.59 6.46
C GLY A 92 -3.86 10.12 7.87
N ASP A 93 -4.76 9.15 8.02
CA ASP A 93 -5.10 8.58 9.33
C ASP A 93 -3.91 7.82 9.92
N ASN A 94 -3.66 8.08 11.21
CA ASN A 94 -2.55 7.45 11.92
C ASN A 94 -2.81 5.96 12.17
N LEU A 95 -1.80 5.14 11.88
CA LEU A 95 -1.81 3.71 12.20
C LEU A 95 -0.81 3.42 13.30
N TYR A 96 -1.32 2.86 14.40
CA TYR A 96 -0.50 2.46 15.55
C TYR A 96 -0.33 0.94 15.55
N LEU A 97 0.73 0.49 14.89
CA LEU A 97 1.12 -0.92 14.88
C LEU A 97 2.07 -1.19 16.04
N LEU A 98 1.91 -2.34 16.71
CA LEU A 98 2.80 -2.76 17.81
C LEU A 98 4.19 -3.21 17.33
N GLY A 99 4.38 -3.30 16.00
CA GLY A 99 5.62 -3.73 15.37
C GLY A 99 5.69 -3.28 13.91
N ASP A 100 5.72 -4.25 12.99
CA ASP A 100 5.77 -4.01 11.54
C ASP A 100 4.40 -4.26 10.87
N LEU A 101 4.35 -4.12 9.55
CA LEU A 101 3.11 -4.30 8.77
C LEU A 101 2.60 -5.75 8.76
N SER A 102 3.35 -6.73 9.28
CA SER A 102 2.81 -8.09 9.44
C SER A 102 1.64 -8.15 10.42
N GLN A 103 1.55 -7.16 11.32
CA GLN A 103 0.47 -7.03 12.30
C GLN A 103 -0.67 -6.13 11.82
N PHE A 104 -0.67 -5.72 10.56
CA PHE A 104 -1.73 -4.87 10.02
C PHE A 104 -3.10 -5.59 10.12
N PRO A 105 -4.11 -4.98 10.77
CA PRO A 105 -5.40 -5.62 10.95
C PRO A 105 -6.18 -5.66 9.64
N LEU A 106 -6.72 -6.83 9.27
CA LEU A 106 -7.81 -6.90 8.31
C LEU A 106 -9.07 -6.35 9.01
N SER A 107 -9.75 -5.41 8.36
CA SER A 107 -10.89 -4.66 8.92
C SER A 107 -12.08 -5.52 9.34
N ASP A 108 -12.20 -6.73 8.81
CA ASP A 108 -13.38 -7.58 8.93
C ASP A 108 -13.05 -9.05 8.61
N PHE A 109 -13.76 -9.98 9.26
CA PHE A 109 -13.62 -11.45 9.08
C PHE A 109 -13.98 -11.95 7.68
N GLY A 110 -14.50 -11.06 6.82
CA GLY A 110 -14.86 -11.38 5.44
C GLY A 110 -13.72 -11.19 4.44
N TRP A 111 -12.49 -10.89 4.88
CA TRP A 111 -11.34 -10.71 3.98
C TRP A 111 -10.15 -11.56 4.37
N GLU A 112 -9.41 -11.98 3.36
CA GLU A 112 -8.13 -12.65 3.49
C GLU A 112 -7.09 -11.98 2.59
N TRP A 113 -5.81 -12.17 2.91
CA TRP A 113 -4.73 -11.67 2.07
C TRP A 113 -4.53 -12.58 0.87
N THR A 114 -4.76 -12.05 -0.33
CA THR A 114 -4.43 -12.74 -1.58
C THR A 114 -2.93 -12.76 -1.82
N TRP A 115 -2.24 -11.67 -1.48
CA TRP A 115 -0.78 -11.60 -1.58
C TRP A 115 -0.11 -12.03 -0.27
N PRO A 116 0.89 -12.93 -0.33
CA PRO A 116 1.48 -13.51 0.87
C PRO A 116 2.29 -12.48 1.68
N GLU A 117 2.80 -11.44 1.02
CA GLU A 117 3.68 -10.44 1.62
C GLU A 117 3.22 -9.03 1.24
N TRP A 118 3.70 -8.04 1.99
CA TRP A 118 3.63 -6.65 1.60
C TRP A 118 4.68 -6.34 0.53
N TYR A 119 4.28 -5.61 -0.49
CA TYR A 119 5.17 -5.13 -1.55
C TYR A 119 5.45 -3.65 -1.34
N VAL A 120 6.67 -3.23 -1.61
CA VAL A 120 6.97 -1.80 -1.75
C VAL A 120 6.48 -1.37 -3.13
N LEU A 121 5.70 -0.29 -3.17
CA LEU A 121 5.20 0.26 -4.41
C LEU A 121 6.35 0.97 -5.15
N MET A 122 7.02 0.24 -6.04
CA MET A 122 8.15 0.74 -6.84
C MET A 122 7.69 1.53 -8.07
N ALA A 123 6.79 2.50 -7.86
CA ALA A 123 6.23 3.36 -8.89
C ALA A 123 6.73 4.80 -8.76
N SER A 124 6.82 5.53 -9.88
CA SER A 124 7.26 6.94 -9.92
C SER A 124 8.73 7.14 -9.51
N ASP A 125 9.09 8.38 -9.16
CA ASP A 125 10.43 8.79 -8.71
C ASP A 125 10.70 8.31 -7.27
N VAL A 126 11.07 7.04 -7.13
CA VAL A 126 11.49 6.39 -5.87
C VAL A 126 12.91 5.83 -6.00
N ASP A 127 13.63 5.74 -4.88
CA ASP A 127 14.95 5.08 -4.84
C ASP A 127 14.87 3.55 -4.99
N GLU A 128 16.00 2.88 -4.83
CA GLU A 128 16.12 1.41 -4.93
C GLU A 128 15.32 0.66 -3.84
N GLU A 129 15.03 1.32 -2.72
CA GLU A 129 14.25 0.79 -1.59
C GLU A 129 12.83 1.38 -1.51
N GLY A 130 12.41 2.11 -2.55
CA GLY A 130 11.09 2.71 -2.69
C GLY A 130 10.87 3.98 -1.87
N TRP A 131 11.92 4.60 -1.34
CA TRP A 131 11.81 5.85 -0.60
C TRP A 131 11.73 7.06 -1.51
N VAL A 132 10.94 8.03 -1.05
CA VAL A 132 11.03 9.43 -1.46
C VAL A 132 11.46 10.28 -0.27
N TYR A 133 12.17 11.36 -0.55
CA TYR A 133 12.82 12.20 0.46
C TYR A 133 12.36 13.65 0.34
N SER A 134 12.33 14.34 1.49
CA SER A 134 12.04 15.76 1.59
C SER A 134 12.89 16.41 2.70
N ARG A 135 12.88 17.74 2.78
CA ARG A 135 13.73 18.52 3.68
C ARG A 135 13.33 18.33 5.15
N LEU A 136 12.34 19.05 5.65
CA LEU A 136 12.04 19.12 7.09
C LEU A 136 10.61 18.78 7.49
N PHE A 137 9.64 18.98 6.59
CA PHE A 137 8.21 18.91 6.90
C PHE A 137 7.50 17.90 5.99
N PHE A 138 6.74 16.99 6.59
CA PHE A 138 5.93 16.00 5.85
C PHE A 138 4.80 16.63 5.02
N ALA A 139 4.41 17.87 5.34
CA ALA A 139 3.48 18.68 4.55
C ALA A 139 4.12 19.29 3.27
N SER A 140 5.42 19.07 3.04
CA SER A 140 6.10 19.51 1.82
C SER A 140 5.43 18.94 0.57
N LYS A 141 5.35 19.75 -0.50
CA LYS A 141 4.97 19.30 -1.84
C LYS A 141 6.17 18.81 -2.66
N HIS A 142 7.38 18.95 -2.10
CA HIS A 142 8.65 18.63 -2.76
C HIS A 142 9.24 17.36 -2.20
N TRP A 143 9.00 16.27 -2.93
CA TRP A 143 9.56 14.95 -2.68
C TRP A 143 10.38 14.49 -3.88
N LYS A 144 11.45 13.73 -3.63
CA LYS A 144 12.34 13.19 -4.67
C LYS A 144 12.78 11.79 -4.31
N GLY A 145 12.86 10.90 -5.29
CA GLY A 145 13.41 9.55 -5.12
C GLY A 145 14.91 9.61 -4.82
N LYS A 146 15.62 10.53 -5.49
CA LYS A 146 17.05 10.76 -5.19
C LYS A 146 17.25 11.52 -3.88
N HIS A 147 18.08 10.95 -2.99
CA HIS A 147 18.50 11.61 -1.76
C HIS A 147 19.52 12.74 -2.04
N TYR A 148 19.34 13.89 -1.38
CA TYR A 148 20.29 15.01 -1.34
C TYR A 148 20.62 15.40 0.10
N MET A 149 21.77 16.06 0.31
CA MET A 149 22.13 16.60 1.62
C MET A 149 21.04 17.56 2.12
N GLY A 150 20.63 17.41 3.38
CA GLY A 150 19.53 18.19 3.97
C GLY A 150 18.14 17.59 3.77
N HIS A 151 18.03 16.37 3.24
CA HIS A 151 16.82 15.57 3.30
C HIS A 151 16.70 14.89 4.68
N PHE A 152 15.85 15.40 5.56
CA PHE A 152 15.73 14.87 6.92
C PHE A 152 14.52 13.96 7.12
N ILE A 153 13.65 13.85 6.12
CA ILE A 153 12.47 12.99 6.18
C ILE A 153 12.37 12.17 4.91
N ARG A 154 11.86 10.96 5.06
CA ARG A 154 11.56 10.06 3.96
C ARG A 154 10.25 9.33 4.18
N ARG A 155 9.62 8.91 3.09
CA ARG A 155 8.45 8.03 3.14
C ARG A 155 8.42 7.07 1.98
N ARG A 156 7.72 5.95 2.14
CA ARG A 156 7.46 4.97 1.08
C ARG A 156 6.05 4.45 1.17
N VAL A 157 5.55 3.88 0.08
CA VAL A 157 4.22 3.29 0.02
C VAL A 157 4.35 1.77 -0.05
N TRP A 158 3.58 1.11 0.79
CA TRP A 158 3.38 -0.32 0.81
C TRP A 158 2.06 -0.66 0.18
N ILE A 159 2.00 -1.77 -0.55
CA ILE A 159 0.81 -2.27 -1.22
C ILE A 159 0.62 -3.75 -0.92
N ARG A 160 -0.64 -4.14 -0.66
CA ARG A 160 -1.03 -5.54 -0.51
C ARG A 160 -2.44 -5.77 -1.01
N LEU A 161 -2.66 -6.93 -1.63
CA LEU A 161 -3.97 -7.30 -2.15
C LEU A 161 -4.70 -8.23 -1.17
N ARG A 162 -5.97 -7.91 -0.92
CA ARG A 162 -6.91 -8.75 -0.19
C ARG A 162 -8.12 -9.09 -1.06
N ASN A 163 -8.74 -10.23 -0.78
CA ASN A 163 -9.99 -10.66 -1.40
C ASN A 163 -11.06 -10.92 -0.35
N LYS A 164 -12.31 -10.77 -0.75
CA LYS A 164 -13.46 -11.09 0.08
C LYS A 164 -13.64 -12.60 0.08
N VAL A 165 -13.71 -13.19 1.27
CA VAL A 165 -14.03 -14.60 1.46
C VAL A 165 -15.52 -14.78 1.11
N PRO A 166 -15.87 -15.71 0.20
CA PRO A 166 -17.27 -16.05 -0.07
C PRO A 166 -17.95 -16.46 1.24
N ALA A 167 -19.17 -15.95 1.49
CA ALA A 167 -19.94 -16.43 2.62
C ALA A 167 -20.21 -17.93 2.41
N THR A 168 -19.72 -18.76 3.32
CA THR A 168 -19.93 -20.21 3.31
C THR A 168 -21.43 -20.48 3.45
N GLY A 169 -22.16 -20.59 2.33
CA GLY A 169 -23.62 -20.69 2.32
C GLY A 169 -24.28 -20.77 0.95
N ASP A 170 -23.63 -20.32 -0.13
CA ASP A 170 -24.19 -20.39 -1.50
C ASP A 170 -23.60 -21.55 -2.33
N VAL A 171 -23.34 -22.70 -1.71
CA VAL A 171 -23.31 -23.97 -2.46
C VAL A 171 -24.77 -24.31 -2.71
N LYS A 172 -25.31 -23.89 -3.86
CA LYS A 172 -26.58 -24.44 -4.35
C LYS A 172 -26.40 -25.94 -4.48
N ASP A 173 -27.22 -26.70 -3.76
CA ASP A 173 -27.40 -28.14 -3.92
C ASP A 173 -27.78 -28.46 -5.38
N GLU A 174 -26.78 -28.66 -6.23
CA GLU A 174 -26.93 -29.36 -7.52
C GLU A 174 -26.68 -30.86 -7.32
N ILE A 175 -27.45 -31.48 -6.43
CA ILE A 175 -27.69 -32.94 -6.44
C ILE A 175 -29.19 -33.19 -6.24
N GLY A 176 -29.99 -32.58 -7.11
CA GLY A 176 -31.38 -32.96 -7.34
C GLY A 176 -31.48 -33.77 -8.63
N GLY A 177 -31.21 -35.08 -8.58
CA GLY A 177 -31.23 -35.93 -9.76
C GLY A 177 -31.31 -37.43 -9.45
N GLN A 178 -32.54 -37.91 -9.29
CA GLN A 178 -33.00 -39.30 -9.46
C GLN A 178 -32.46 -40.37 -8.48
N LEU A 179 -33.27 -40.68 -7.46
CA LEU A 179 -33.47 -42.05 -7.01
C LEU A 179 -34.94 -42.42 -7.23
N THR A 180 -35.20 -43.12 -8.33
CA THR A 180 -36.44 -43.86 -8.57
C THR A 180 -36.52 -45.01 -7.59
N VAL A 181 -37.50 -44.99 -6.70
CA VAL A 181 -37.89 -46.11 -5.86
C VAL A 181 -38.67 -47.08 -6.74
N ASN A 182 -38.12 -48.26 -7.01
CA ASN A 182 -38.90 -49.38 -7.53
C ASN A 182 -39.25 -50.31 -6.37
N ALA A 183 -40.53 -50.66 -6.34
CA ALA A 183 -41.24 -51.48 -5.38
C ALA A 183 -40.77 -52.95 -5.37
#